data_AF-A0A2K3KEA8-F1
#
_entry.id   AF-A0A2K3KEA8-F1
#
_cell.length_a   1.000
_cell.length_b   1.000
_cell.length_c   1.000
_cell.angle_alpha   90.00
_cell.angle_beta   90.00
_cell.angle_gamma   90.00
#
_symmetry.space_group_name_H-M   'P 1'
#
loop_
_entity.id
_entity.type
_entity.pdbx_description
1 polymer ?
#
loop_
_entity_poly.entity_id
_entity_poly.type
_entity_poly.pdbx_seq_one_letter_code
_entity_poly.pdbx_strand_id
1 'polypeptide(L)'
;KNTVLSALKENPYSGSEAQCPNLHLSHFYEACDYTDPPGVSESDKRLRLFKHSLTGRAKDWLDTIPAGTIETWRQLERKFLDR
;
A
#
# COMPACT_ATOMS: atom_id res chain seq x y z
N LYS A 1 -16.37 1.99 12.38
CA LYS A 1 -15.79 3.12 11.62
C LYS A 1 -14.43 2.65 11.09
N ASN A 2 -14.26 2.46 9.77
CA ASN A 2 -13.00 1.96 9.21
C ASN A 2 -11.96 3.08 9.13
N THR A 3 -11.36 3.43 10.27
CA THR A 3 -10.43 4.56 10.44
C THR A 3 -9.19 4.44 9.55
N VAL A 4 -8.70 3.22 9.31
CA VAL A 4 -7.55 2.94 8.44
C VAL A 4 -7.79 3.39 6.99
N LEU A 5 -8.97 3.10 6.42
CA LEU A 5 -9.27 3.44 5.03
C LEU A 5 -9.38 4.95 4.84
N SER A 6 -9.87 5.67 5.86
CA SER A 6 -9.90 7.14 5.84
C SER A 6 -8.48 7.69 5.87
N ALA A 7 -7.64 7.25 6.81
CA ALA A 7 -6.26 7.71 6.94
C ALA A 7 -5.42 7.47 5.67
N LEU A 8 -5.58 6.29 5.04
CA LEU A 8 -4.89 5.96 3.79
C LEU A 8 -5.37 6.83 2.61
N LYS A 9 -6.61 7.29 2.63
CA LYS A 9 -7.17 8.17 1.59
C LYS A 9 -6.86 9.65 1.82
N GLU A 10 -6.57 10.07 3.04
CA GLU A 10 -6.27 11.47 3.36
C GLU A 10 -4.87 11.89 2.89
N ASN A 11 -3.90 10.97 2.80
CA ASN A 11 -2.57 11.26 2.30
C ASN A 11 -2.09 10.20 1.28
N PRO A 12 -2.64 10.20 0.05
CA PRO A 12 -2.30 9.19 -0.94
C PRO A 12 -0.93 9.45 -1.58
N TYR A 13 -0.19 8.38 -1.83
CA TYR A 13 1.09 8.42 -2.53
C TYR A 13 0.85 8.51 -4.04
N SER A 14 1.28 9.60 -4.66
CA SER A 14 1.12 9.84 -6.09
C SER A 14 2.29 9.31 -6.93
N GLY A 15 3.42 8.98 -6.28
CA GLY A 15 4.68 8.67 -6.95
C GLY A 15 5.41 9.92 -7.45
N SER A 16 5.20 11.06 -6.78
CA SER A 16 5.95 12.28 -7.05
C SER A 16 7.36 12.19 -6.45
N GLU A 17 8.36 12.79 -7.10
CA GLU A 17 9.74 12.86 -6.61
C GLU A 17 9.87 13.56 -5.24
N ALA A 18 8.90 14.42 -4.91
CA ALA A 18 8.82 15.06 -3.60
C ALA A 18 8.34 14.12 -2.48
N GLN A 19 7.80 12.95 -2.81
CA GLN A 19 7.27 11.99 -1.83
C GLN A 19 8.26 10.83 -1.62
N CYS A 20 8.72 10.68 -0.38
CA CYS A 20 9.59 9.58 0.00
C CYS A 20 8.81 8.26 0.11
N PRO A 21 9.13 7.22 -0.69
CA PRO A 21 8.43 5.93 -0.63
C PRO A 21 8.65 5.23 0.73
N ASN A 22 9.81 5.41 1.35
CA ASN A 22 10.10 4.89 2.69
C ASN A 22 9.18 5.50 3.77
N LEU A 23 8.95 6.82 3.73
CA LEU A 23 8.07 7.50 4.67
C LEU A 23 6.61 7.05 4.49
N HIS A 24 6.19 6.90 3.24
CA HIS A 24 4.86 6.37 2.91
C HIS A 24 4.65 4.97 3.47
N LEU A 25 5.62 4.06 3.30
CA LEU A 25 5.56 2.71 3.86
C LEU A 25 5.46 2.72 5.39
N SER A 26 6.23 3.58 6.06
CA SER A 26 6.16 3.71 7.53
C SER A 26 4.74 4.07 7.99
N HIS A 27 4.15 5.12 7.40
CA HIS A 27 2.79 5.54 7.74
C HIS A 27 1.76 4.46 7.38
N PHE A 28 1.98 3.75 6.28
CA PHE A 28 1.12 2.64 5.86
C PHE A 28 1.15 1.48 6.86
N TYR A 29 2.31 1.15 7.43
CA TYR A 29 2.44 0.13 8.45
C TYR A 29 1.70 0.49 9.72
N GLU A 30 1.87 1.73 10.21
CA GLU A 30 1.12 2.24 11.36
C GLU A 30 -0.39 2.16 11.12
N ALA A 31 -0.86 2.57 9.93
CA ALA A 31 -2.27 2.48 9.59
C ALA A 31 -2.78 1.03 9.54
N CYS A 32 -1.96 0.09 9.04
CA CYS A 32 -2.30 -1.34 8.97
C CYS A 32 -2.37 -2.01 10.34
N ASP A 33 -1.55 -1.60 11.31
CA ASP A 33 -1.49 -2.17 12.66
C ASP A 33 -2.86 -2.09 13.37
N TYR A 34 -3.64 -1.04 13.10
CA TYR A 34 -4.97 -0.83 13.70
C TYR A 34 -6.09 -1.75 13.22
N THR A 35 -5.80 -2.71 12.33
CA THR A 35 -6.84 -3.60 11.79
C THR A 35 -6.41 -5.05 11.91
N ASP A 36 -6.82 -5.74 12.96
CA ASP A 36 -6.58 -7.18 13.10
C ASP A 36 -7.90 -7.96 12.96
N PRO A 37 -8.37 -8.23 11.72
CA PRO A 37 -9.46 -9.17 11.53
C PRO A 37 -8.92 -10.61 11.56
N PRO A 38 -9.48 -11.50 12.40
CA PRO A 38 -9.06 -12.89 12.43
C PRO A 38 -9.36 -13.59 11.10
N GLY A 39 -8.36 -14.25 10.51
CA GLY A 39 -8.53 -15.16 9.37
C GLY A 39 -8.09 -14.63 8.00
N VAL A 40 -7.49 -13.44 7.90
CA VAL A 40 -6.86 -12.96 6.65
C VAL A 40 -5.35 -12.86 6.86
N SER A 41 -4.54 -13.39 5.94
CA SER A 41 -3.09 -13.19 5.97
C SER A 41 -2.76 -11.71 5.93
N GLU A 42 -1.92 -11.23 6.85
CA GLU A 42 -1.50 -9.83 6.92
C GLU A 42 -0.98 -9.31 5.58
N SER A 43 -0.30 -10.17 4.81
CA SER A 43 0.16 -9.84 3.46
C SER A 43 -0.98 -9.47 2.52
N ASP A 44 -2.03 -10.29 2.43
CA ASP A 44 -3.18 -10.07 1.54
C ASP A 44 -3.93 -8.79 1.93
N LYS A 45 -4.08 -8.59 3.24
CA LYS A 45 -4.66 -7.38 3.80
C LYS A 45 -3.85 -6.13 3.42
N ARG A 46 -2.53 -6.14 3.63
CA ARG A 46 -1.64 -5.03 3.28
C ARG A 46 -1.71 -4.74 1.77
N LEU A 47 -1.69 -5.76 0.92
CA LEU A 47 -1.84 -5.60 -0.53
C LEU A 47 -3.17 -4.89 -0.89
N ARG A 48 -4.28 -5.31 -0.29
CA ARG A 48 -5.60 -4.70 -0.52
C ARG A 48 -5.70 -3.28 0.01
N LEU A 49 -5.10 -2.98 1.16
CA LEU A 49 -5.10 -1.63 1.74
C LEU A 49 -4.17 -0.69 0.98
N PHE A 50 -3.03 -1.18 0.51
CA PHE A 50 -2.03 -0.37 -0.16
C PHE A 50 -2.57 0.26 -1.44
N LYS A 51 -3.40 -0.48 -2.21
CA LYS A 51 -4.08 0.08 -3.39
C LYS A 51 -4.93 1.32 -3.08
N HIS A 52 -5.44 1.45 -1.85
CA HIS A 52 -6.22 2.60 -1.40
C HIS A 52 -5.34 3.77 -0.97
N SER A 53 -4.08 3.49 -0.60
CA SER A 53 -3.06 4.49 -0.26
C SER A 53 -2.36 5.10 -1.48
N LEU A 54 -2.57 4.54 -2.68
CA LEU A 54 -1.95 5.02 -3.91
C LEU A 54 -2.91 5.89 -4.72
N THR A 55 -2.38 6.89 -5.40
CA THR A 55 -3.07 7.73 -6.39
C THR A 55 -2.19 8.01 -7.60
N GLY A 56 -2.76 8.61 -8.64
CA GLY A 56 -2.03 9.05 -9.83
C GLY A 56 -1.14 7.96 -10.44
N ARG A 57 0.14 8.29 -10.66
CA ARG A 57 1.14 7.40 -11.30
C ARG A 57 1.52 6.19 -10.44
N ALA A 58 1.41 6.29 -9.13
CA ALA A 58 1.65 5.15 -8.24
C ALA A 58 0.55 4.11 -8.38
N LYS A 59 -0.71 4.54 -8.44
CA LYS A 59 -1.84 3.65 -8.66
C LYS A 59 -1.83 3.01 -10.04
N ASP A 60 -1.52 3.80 -11.08
CA ASP A 60 -1.42 3.31 -12.46
C ASP A 60 -0.40 2.17 -12.59
N TRP A 61 0.79 2.34 -12.02
CA TRP A 61 1.79 1.27 -11.96
C TRP A 61 1.36 0.03 -11.20
N LEU A 62 0.62 0.19 -10.11
CA LEU A 62 0.12 -1.00 -9.40
C LEU A 62 -0.82 -1.80 -10.31
N ASP A 63 -1.59 -1.11 -11.15
CA ASP A 63 -2.49 -1.69 -12.16
C ASP A 63 -1.73 -2.31 -13.35
N THR A 64 -0.55 -1.77 -13.70
CA THR A 64 0.29 -2.35 -14.76
C THR A 64 0.98 -3.65 -14.35
N ILE A 65 1.02 -3.97 -13.06
CA ILE A 65 1.62 -5.22 -12.57
C ILE A 65 0.65 -6.38 -12.82
N PRO A 66 1.06 -7.43 -13.57
CA PRO A 66 0.19 -8.55 -13.85
C PRO A 66 -0.18 -9.32 -12.58
N ALA A 67 -1.44 -9.76 -12.49
CA ALA A 67 -1.90 -10.64 -11.43
C ALA A 67 -1.02 -11.90 -11.35
N GLY A 68 -0.58 -12.26 -10.14
CA GLY A 68 0.37 -13.35 -9.91
C GLY A 68 1.85 -12.92 -9.89
N THR A 69 2.19 -11.68 -10.27
CA THR A 69 3.55 -11.15 -10.08
C THR A 69 3.85 -10.81 -8.62
N ILE A 70 2.81 -10.39 -7.89
CA ILE A 70 2.90 -10.01 -6.48
C ILE A 70 1.96 -10.93 -5.70
N GLU A 71 2.54 -11.89 -5.02
CA GLU A 71 1.82 -12.83 -4.15
C GLU A 71 1.94 -12.49 -2.67
N THR A 72 2.97 -11.72 -2.31
CA THR A 72 3.21 -11.32 -0.91
C THR A 72 3.49 -9.83 -0.82
N TRP A 73 3.18 -9.26 0.34
CA TRP A 73 3.47 -7.86 0.65
C TRP A 73 4.96 -7.52 0.44
N ARG A 74 5.87 -8.42 0.82
CA ARG A 74 7.32 -8.21 0.65
C ARG A 74 7.75 -8.06 -0.81
N GLN A 75 7.08 -8.76 -1.73
CA GLN A 75 7.36 -8.62 -3.18
C GLN A 75 6.92 -7.24 -3.68
N LEU A 76 5.74 -6.78 -3.25
CA LEU A 76 5.23 -5.45 -3.57
C LEU A 76 6.11 -4.34 -3.00
N GLU A 77 6.48 -4.45 -1.73
CA GLU A 77 7.35 -3.46 -1.06
C GLU A 77 8.66 -3.29 -1.80
N ARG A 78 9.34 -4.38 -2.15
CA ARG A 78 10.60 -4.31 -2.90
C ARG A 78 10.40 -3.64 -4.25
N LYS A 79 9.38 -4.04 -5.02
CA LYS A 79 9.09 -3.42 -6.32
C LYS A 79 8.71 -1.94 -6.19
N PHE A 80 8.07 -1.55 -5.10
CA PHE A 80 7.69 -0.17 -4.83
C PHE A 80 8.90 0.69 -4.47
N LEU A 81 9.86 0.15 -3.72
CA LEU A 81 11.11 0.83 -3.37
C LEU A 81 12.12 0.88 -4.53
N ASP A 82 12.05 -0.07 -5.47
CA ASP A 82 12.89 -0.14 -6.66
C ASP A 82 12.41 0.80 -7.79
N ARG A 83 11.26 1.47 -7.60
CA ARG A 83 10.63 2.33 -8.61
C ARG A 83 11.17 3.75 -8.64
#